data_AF-A0A9R1NZQ2-F1
#
_entry.id   AF-A0A9R1NZQ2-F1
#
_cell.length_a   1.000
_cell.length_b   1.000
_cell.length_c   1.000
_cell.angle_alpha   90.00
_cell.angle_beta   90.00
_cell.angle_gamma   90.00
#
_symmetry.space_group_name_H-M   'P 1'
#
loop_
_entity.id
_entity.type
_entity.pdbx_description
1 polymer ?
#
loop_
_entity_poly.entity_id
_entity_poly.type
_entity_poly.pdbx_seq_one_letter_code
_entity_poly.pdbx_strand_id
1 'polypeptide(L)'
;MHAVDEEDGDKERLGFFFVHKQDTAYSNGCYYTTPAGYWRIRGRPSRVREGRCTVAFKTSMDFYRGRLLHGCRTPWSMFEYKLNVDRGDLRNLAQPEVRM
;
A
#
# COMPACT_ATOMS: atom_id res chain seq x y z
N MET A 1 40.05 10.81 24.88
CA MET A 1 39.33 11.37 23.73
C MET A 1 38.24 10.38 23.38
N HIS A 2 36.98 10.74 23.63
CA HIS A 2 35.81 9.95 23.25
C HIS A 2 35.48 10.28 21.79
N ALA A 3 35.47 9.27 20.93
CA ALA A 3 34.66 9.26 19.72
C ALA A 3 33.99 7.89 19.71
N VAL A 4 32.74 7.86 20.19
CA VAL A 4 31.79 6.81 19.86
C VAL A 4 31.20 7.28 18.55
N ASP A 5 31.64 6.68 17.44
CA ASP A 5 31.02 6.92 16.15
C ASP A 5 29.57 6.41 16.23
N GLU A 6 28.63 7.33 16.02
CA GLU A 6 27.20 7.08 15.94
C GLU A 6 26.90 6.18 14.74
N GLU A 7 26.93 4.87 14.92
CA GLU A 7 26.14 3.96 14.09
C GLU A 7 24.69 3.95 14.62
N ASP A 8 23.94 5.04 14.39
CA ASP A 8 22.47 4.95 14.54
C ASP A 8 21.95 4.25 13.30
N GLY A 9 21.93 2.92 13.40
CA GLY A 9 21.48 2.01 12.36
C GLY A 9 20.15 2.45 11.78
N ASP A 10 19.97 2.13 10.50
CA ASP A 10 18.75 2.26 9.72
C ASP A 10 17.62 1.44 10.39
N LYS A 11 17.11 1.94 11.51
CA LYS A 11 16.00 1.37 12.25
C LYS A 11 14.81 1.57 11.34
N GLU A 12 14.33 0.48 10.74
CA GLU A 12 13.12 0.47 9.93
C GLU A 12 11.98 1.17 10.69
N ARG A 13 11.70 2.42 10.33
CA ARG A 13 10.66 3.22 10.99
C ARG A 13 9.31 2.78 10.46
N LEU A 14 8.58 2.01 11.26
CA LEU A 14 7.22 1.59 10.94
C LEU A 14 6.20 2.57 11.55
N GLY A 15 5.29 3.06 10.72
CA GLY A 15 4.14 3.87 11.14
C GLY A 15 2.83 3.17 10.83
N PHE A 16 1.83 3.34 11.71
CA PHE A 16 0.47 2.83 11.52
C PHE A 16 -0.50 4.00 11.44
N PHE A 17 -1.42 3.93 10.47
CA PHE A 17 -2.43 4.95 10.22
C PHE A 17 -3.78 4.27 9.97
N PHE A 18 -4.87 4.94 10.38
CA PHE A 18 -6.23 4.57 10.01
C PHE A 18 -6.77 5.61 9.05
N VAL A 19 -7.40 5.16 7.97
CA VAL A 19 -7.92 6.03 6.90
C VAL A 19 -9.40 5.71 6.69
N HIS A 20 -10.24 6.74 6.55
CA HIS A 20 -11.65 6.58 6.22
C HIS A 20 -11.85 6.24 4.74
N LYS A 21 -12.81 5.36 4.43
CA LYS A 21 -13.05 4.76 3.09
C LYS A 21 -13.49 5.75 1.99
N GLN A 22 -13.56 7.05 2.26
CA GLN A 22 -14.34 7.98 1.44
C GLN A 22 -13.60 8.63 0.27
N ASP A 23 -12.27 8.50 0.16
CA ASP A 23 -11.50 9.11 -0.94
C ASP A 23 -11.29 8.14 -2.11
N THR A 24 -12.39 7.76 -2.77
CA THR A 24 -12.37 6.95 -4.00
C THR A 24 -11.91 7.73 -5.25
N ALA A 25 -11.72 9.04 -5.15
CA ALA A 25 -11.45 9.92 -6.29
C ALA A 25 -10.06 9.74 -6.94
N TYR A 26 -9.14 8.97 -6.33
CA TYR A 26 -7.73 8.97 -6.72
C TYR A 26 -7.15 7.63 -7.16
N SER A 27 -7.97 6.58 -7.31
CA SER A 27 -7.48 5.24 -7.68
C SER A 27 -7.71 4.93 -9.16
N ASN A 28 -6.66 4.97 -9.98
CA ASN A 28 -6.67 4.33 -11.31
C ASN A 28 -6.39 2.83 -11.15
N GLY A 29 -7.17 2.12 -10.31
CA GLY A 29 -7.13 0.66 -10.05
C GLY A 29 -5.81 0.06 -9.51
N CYS A 30 -4.68 0.52 -10.03
CA CYS A 30 -3.30 0.11 -9.77
C CYS A 30 -2.44 1.24 -9.19
N TYR A 31 -2.91 2.49 -9.23
CA TYR A 31 -2.16 3.67 -8.77
C TYR A 31 -3.01 4.59 -7.88
N TYR A 32 -2.42 5.13 -6.82
CA TYR A 32 -2.97 6.23 -6.02
C TYR A 32 -2.08 7.45 -6.14
N THR A 33 -2.62 8.57 -6.58
CA THR A 33 -1.83 9.79 -6.80
C THR A 33 -1.80 10.68 -5.57
N THR A 34 -0.69 11.41 -5.40
CA THR A 34 -0.47 12.43 -4.39
C THR A 34 0.20 13.64 -5.06
N PRO A 35 0.21 14.83 -4.45
CA PRO A 35 0.92 15.97 -5.02
C PRO A 35 2.42 15.73 -5.29
N ALA A 36 3.07 14.84 -4.51
CA ALA A 36 4.49 14.57 -4.61
C ALA A 36 4.86 13.35 -5.48
N GLY A 37 3.89 12.52 -5.85
CA GLY A 37 4.17 11.22 -6.45
C GLY A 37 2.95 10.32 -6.52
N TYR A 38 3.17 9.01 -6.65
CA TYR A 38 2.11 8.02 -6.71
C TYR A 38 2.50 6.72 -6.00
N TRP A 39 1.53 6.07 -5.38
CA TRP A 39 1.64 4.71 -4.88
C TRP A 39 1.24 3.74 -5.98
N ARG A 40 2.08 2.74 -6.24
CA ARG A 40 1.82 1.67 -7.20
C ARG A 40 1.55 0.37 -6.45
N ILE A 41 0.43 -0.28 -6.75
CA ILE A 41 0.13 -1.62 -6.22
C ILE A 41 1.14 -2.63 -6.77
N ARG A 42 1.67 -3.47 -5.88
CA ARG A 42 2.55 -4.59 -6.22
C ARG A 42 1.88 -5.92 -5.93
N GLY A 43 1.85 -6.78 -6.94
CA GLY A 43 1.28 -8.11 -6.84
C GLY A 43 -0.25 -8.09 -6.68
N ARG A 44 -0.80 -9.28 -6.45
CA ARG A 44 -2.23 -9.46 -6.16
C ARG A 44 -2.48 -9.22 -4.67
N PRO A 45 -3.59 -8.56 -4.27
CA PRO A 45 -3.98 -8.49 -2.87
C PRO A 45 -4.01 -9.88 -2.23
N SER A 46 -3.43 -10.01 -1.04
CA SER A 46 -3.37 -11.28 -0.32
C SER A 46 -4.42 -11.36 0.78
N ARG A 47 -4.87 -12.58 1.08
CA ARG A 47 -5.81 -12.84 2.18
C ARG A 47 -5.04 -12.89 3.49
N VAL A 48 -5.51 -12.14 4.48
CA VAL A 48 -5.08 -12.26 5.88
C VAL A 48 -6.04 -13.20 6.57
N ARG A 49 -5.52 -14.27 7.18
CA ARG A 49 -6.33 -15.35 7.75
C ARG A 49 -6.11 -15.49 9.25
N GLU A 50 -7.20 -15.81 9.93
CA GLU A 50 -7.21 -16.35 11.29
C GLU A 50 -7.74 -17.78 11.18
N GLY A 51 -6.84 -18.76 11.30
CA GLY A 51 -7.14 -20.15 10.97
C GLY A 51 -7.71 -20.32 9.55
N ARG A 52 -8.93 -20.85 9.45
CA ARG A 52 -9.64 -21.03 8.17
C ARG A 52 -10.43 -19.80 7.74
N CYS A 53 -10.61 -18.79 8.59
CA CYS A 53 -11.36 -17.58 8.26
C CYS A 53 -10.46 -16.55 7.58
N THR A 54 -10.97 -15.84 6.57
CA THR A 54 -10.31 -14.64 6.02
C THR A 54 -10.84 -13.43 6.76
N VAL A 55 -9.96 -12.73 7.47
CA VAL A 55 -10.33 -11.58 8.33
C VAL A 55 -10.05 -10.23 7.67
N ALA A 56 -9.14 -10.19 6.69
CA ALA A 56 -8.82 -8.98 5.93
C ALA A 56 -8.17 -9.30 4.58
N PHE A 57 -8.02 -8.26 3.76
CA PHE A 57 -7.20 -8.27 2.55
C PHE A 57 -6.06 -7.27 2.70
N LYS A 58 -4.86 -7.67 2.26
CA LYS A 58 -3.64 -6.87 2.28
C LYS A 58 -3.25 -6.47 0.86
N THR A 59 -3.21 -5.18 0.58
CA THR A 59 -2.64 -4.62 -0.66
C THR A 59 -1.24 -4.08 -0.35
N SER A 60 -0.25 -4.48 -1.14
CA SER A 60 1.13 -3.98 -0.99
C SER A 60 1.41 -2.91 -2.04
N MET A 61 2.07 -1.83 -1.66
CA MET A 61 2.34 -0.70 -2.56
C MET A 61 3.75 -0.15 -2.36
N ASP A 62 4.33 0.37 -3.43
CA ASP A 62 5.58 1.15 -3.41
C ASP A 62 5.30 2.59 -3.83
N PHE A 63 5.96 3.54 -3.17
CA PHE A 63 5.87 4.94 -3.55
C PHE A 63 6.91 5.30 -4.61
N TYR A 64 6.45 6.02 -5.62
CA TYR A 64 7.26 6.61 -6.67
C TYR A 64 7.13 8.12 -6.59
N ARG A 65 8.27 8.82 -6.51
CA ARG A 65 8.30 10.29 -6.52
C ARG A 65 8.22 10.81 -7.95
N GLY A 66 7.40 11.83 -8.19
CA GLY A 66 7.24 12.48 -9.49
C GLY A 66 5.98 12.07 -10.26
N ARG A 67 5.91 12.45 -11.54
CA ARG A 67 4.71 12.26 -12.37
C ARG A 67 4.46 10.77 -12.65
N LEU A 68 3.19 10.39 -12.70
CA LEU A 68 2.75 9.04 -13.06
C LEU A 68 3.48 8.53 -14.32
N LEU A 69 3.92 7.27 -14.29
CA LEU A 69 4.72 6.58 -15.32
C LEU A 69 6.17 7.07 -15.52
N HIS A 70 6.53 8.25 -15.00
CA HIS A 70 7.89 8.81 -15.09
C HIS A 70 8.56 8.99 -13.71
N GLY A 71 7.96 8.42 -12.66
CA GLY A 71 8.45 8.57 -11.30
C GLY A 71 9.62 7.66 -10.98
N CYS A 72 10.44 8.08 -10.02
CA CYS A 72 11.53 7.27 -9.47
C CYS A 72 11.04 6.51 -8.24
N ARG A 73 11.34 5.20 -8.17
CA ARG A 73 11.01 4.37 -7.00
C ARG A 73 11.73 4.91 -5.76
N THR A 74 11.04 4.95 -4.64
CA THR A 74 11.60 5.30 -3.33
C THR A 74 11.68 4.08 -2.41
N PRO A 75 12.37 4.18 -1.26
CA PRO A 75 12.36 3.12 -0.24
C PRO A 75 11.01 2.95 0.48
N TRP A 76 10.06 3.86 0.29
CA TRP A 76 8.78 3.83 1.00
C TRP A 76 7.86 2.74 0.46
N SER A 77 7.45 1.84 1.36
CA SER A 77 6.43 0.82 1.13
C SER A 77 5.22 1.07 2.02
N MET A 78 4.02 0.71 1.55
CA MET A 78 2.80 0.73 2.34
C MET A 78 2.06 -0.60 2.20
N PHE A 79 1.43 -1.00 3.30
CA PHE A 79 0.53 -2.15 3.35
C PHE A 79 -0.85 -1.69 3.79
N GLU A 80 -1.79 -1.67 2.86
CA GLU A 80 -3.18 -1.35 3.17
C GLU A 80 -3.88 -2.63 3.63
N TYR A 81 -4.51 -2.59 4.80
CA TYR A 81 -5.33 -3.67 5.33
C TYR A 81 -6.79 -3.25 5.32
N LYS A 82 -7.63 -3.99 4.58
CA LYS A 82 -9.08 -3.79 4.55
C LYS A 82 -9.75 -4.95 5.27
N LEU A 83 -10.45 -4.65 6.36
CA LEU A 83 -11.21 -5.66 7.12
C LEU A 83 -12.27 -6.30 6.23
N ASN A 84 -12.45 -7.60 6.37
CA ASN A 84 -13.50 -8.36 5.72
C ASN A 84 -14.78 -8.23 6.55
N VAL A 85 -15.46 -7.08 6.45
CA VAL A 85 -16.57 -6.72 7.35
C VAL A 85 -17.88 -7.46 7.03
N ASP A 86 -18.02 -8.11 5.86
CA ASP A 86 -19.18 -8.96 5.60
C ASP A 86 -19.00 -9.94 4.43
N ARG A 87 -19.65 -11.11 4.48
CA ARG A 87 -19.66 -12.18 3.44
C ARG A 87 -20.23 -11.74 2.07
N GLY A 88 -20.46 -10.46 1.82
CA GLY A 88 -21.30 -9.97 0.73
C GLY A 88 -20.82 -8.76 -0.06
N ASP A 89 -19.69 -8.12 0.25
CA ASP A 89 -19.29 -6.89 -0.46
C ASP A 89 -17.88 -7.00 -1.07
N LEU A 90 -17.79 -7.85 -2.10
CA LEU A 90 -16.65 -8.03 -3.00
C LEU A 90 -16.60 -6.98 -4.14
N ARG A 91 -17.38 -5.90 -4.06
CA ARG A 91 -17.38 -4.90 -5.13
C ARG A 91 -16.14 -4.03 -5.02
N ASN A 92 -15.18 -4.35 -5.89
CA ASN A 92 -13.94 -3.63 -6.18
C ASN A 92 -12.68 -4.07 -5.41
N LEU A 93 -12.39 -5.38 -5.42
CA LEU A 93 -11.02 -5.72 -5.77
C LEU A 93 -10.82 -5.18 -7.19
N ALA A 94 -10.09 -4.07 -7.31
CA ALA A 94 -9.65 -3.53 -8.59
C ALA A 94 -8.95 -4.64 -9.39
N GLN A 95 -9.74 -5.33 -10.22
CA GLN A 95 -9.22 -5.95 -11.42
C GLN A 95 -9.15 -4.80 -12.43
N PRO A 96 -7.97 -4.40 -12.93
CA PRO A 96 -7.94 -4.14 -14.34
C PRO A 96 -8.26 -5.49 -15.00
N GLU A 97 -9.46 -5.63 -15.55
CA GLU A 97 -9.62 -6.61 -16.63
C GLU A 97 -8.54 -6.24 -17.65
N VAL A 98 -7.52 -7.09 -17.76
CA VAL A 98 -6.60 -7.04 -18.89
C VAL A 98 -7.43 -7.48 -20.09
N ARG A 99 -8.10 -6.53 -20.73
CA ARG A 99 -8.53 -6.70 -22.12
C ARG A 99 -7.26 -6.61 -22.97
N MET A 100 -6.78 -7.78 -23.38
CA MET A 100 -6.08 -7.86 -24.66
C MET A 100 -7.07 -7.58 -25.79
#